data_AF-A0A534K6N1-F1
#
_entry.id   AF-A0A534K6N1-F1
#
_cell.length_a   1.000
_cell.length_b   1.000
_cell.length_c   1.000
_cell.angle_alpha   90.00
_cell.angle_beta   90.00
_cell.angle_gamma   90.00
#
_symmetry.space_group_name_H-M   'P 1'
#
loop_
_entity.id
_entity.type
_entity.pdbx_description
1 polymer ?
#
loop_
_entity_poly.entity_id
_entity_poly.type
_entity_poly.pdbx_seq_one_letter_code
_entity_poly.pdbx_strand_id
1 'polypeptide(L)'
;MRAPEGAGTTASLERVDRKLRRLRSIEAGYRHLIKRAQDEFRHETVDREKAQKRFEKVRDKYHGKIEKLQPKIKALALRRSELKTSEG
;
A
#
# COMPACT_ATOMS: atom_id res chain seq x y z
N MET A 1 -37.41 -18.61 2.77
CA MET A 1 -36.60 -18.05 3.87
C MET A 1 -35.77 -16.90 3.31
N ARG A 2 -35.95 -15.68 3.82
CA ARG A 2 -35.18 -14.49 3.41
C ARG A 2 -33.90 -14.47 4.24
N ALA A 3 -32.73 -14.47 3.60
CA ALA A 3 -31.46 -14.37 4.31
C ALA A 3 -31.42 -13.06 5.12
N PRO A 4 -30.84 -13.05 6.34
CA PRO A 4 -30.76 -11.83 7.13
C PRO A 4 -29.95 -10.78 6.35
N GLU A 5 -30.58 -9.65 6.04
CA GLU A 5 -30.03 -8.60 5.18
C GLU A 5 -28.72 -7.97 5.72
N GLY A 6 -28.32 -8.29 6.96
CA GLY A 6 -27.04 -7.88 7.56
C GLY A 6 -25.85 -8.83 7.35
N ALA A 7 -26.05 -10.10 6.94
CA ALA A 7 -24.94 -11.05 6.78
C ALA A 7 -24.10 -10.79 5.51
N GLY A 8 -24.71 -10.20 4.47
CA GLY A 8 -24.00 -9.85 3.23
C GLY A 8 -23.14 -8.59 3.36
N THR A 9 -23.55 -7.64 4.20
CA THR A 9 -22.89 -6.34 4.39
C THR A 9 -21.66 -6.47 5.28
N THR A 10 -21.77 -7.19 6.39
CA THR A 10 -20.65 -7.53 7.30
C THR A 10 -19.54 -8.30 6.58
N ALA A 11 -19.90 -9.33 5.80
CA ALA A 11 -18.95 -10.08 4.96
C ALA A 11 -18.29 -9.20 3.88
N SER A 12 -18.98 -8.15 3.39
CA SER A 12 -18.44 -7.19 2.42
C SER A 12 -17.46 -6.21 3.07
N LEU A 13 -17.76 -5.73 4.29
CA LEU A 13 -16.89 -4.85 5.07
C LEU A 13 -15.58 -5.57 5.46
N GLU A 14 -15.65 -6.80 5.96
CA GLU A 14 -14.47 -7.60 6.30
C GLU A 14 -13.55 -7.84 5.09
N ARG A 15 -14.13 -8.09 3.91
CA ARG A 15 -13.38 -8.25 2.66
C ARG A 15 -12.64 -6.97 2.28
N VAL A 16 -13.30 -5.82 2.41
CA VAL A 16 -12.69 -4.50 2.14
C VAL A 16 -11.55 -4.24 3.14
N ASP A 17 -11.75 -4.52 4.42
CA ASP A 17 -10.75 -4.36 5.47
C ASP A 17 -9.52 -5.24 5.24
N ARG A 18 -9.73 -6.52 4.93
CA ARG A 18 -8.64 -7.45 4.61
C ARG A 18 -7.84 -6.96 3.41
N LYS A 19 -8.53 -6.48 2.37
CA LYS A 19 -7.87 -5.94 1.17
C LYS A 19 -7.08 -4.68 1.48
N LEU A 20 -7.64 -3.74 2.25
CA LEU A 20 -6.95 -2.52 2.69
C LEU A 20 -5.70 -2.84 3.49
N ARG A 21 -5.77 -3.74 4.47
CA ARG A 21 -4.60 -4.18 5.25
C ARG A 21 -3.51 -4.74 4.36
N ARG A 22 -3.87 -5.61 3.41
CA ARG A 22 -2.91 -6.18 2.44
C ARG A 22 -2.25 -5.10 1.58
N LEU A 23 -3.03 -4.16 1.02
CA LEU A 23 -2.47 -3.10 0.18
C LEU A 23 -1.54 -2.17 0.98
N ARG A 24 -1.90 -1.81 2.21
CA ARG A 24 -1.03 -1.01 3.09
C ARG A 24 0.26 -1.75 3.47
N SER A 25 0.19 -3.05 3.71
CA SER A 25 1.37 -3.88 3.96
C SER A 25 2.31 -3.91 2.74
N ILE A 26 1.76 -4.05 1.53
CA ILE A 26 2.54 -3.98 0.28
C ILE A 26 3.20 -2.61 0.12
N GLU A 27 2.46 -1.52 0.37
CA GLU A 27 3.00 -0.16 0.32
C GLU A 27 4.15 0.04 1.31
N ALA A 28 3.98 -0.42 2.55
CA ALA A 28 5.01 -0.37 3.58
C ALA A 28 6.27 -1.15 3.15
N GLY A 29 6.09 -2.31 2.51
CA GLY A 29 7.19 -3.08 1.92
C GLY A 29 7.97 -2.29 0.86
N TYR A 30 7.28 -1.59 -0.04
CA TYR A 30 7.94 -0.72 -1.03
C TYR A 30 8.69 0.44 -0.37
N ARG A 31 8.10 1.11 0.62
CA ARG A 31 8.77 2.18 1.37
C ARG A 31 9.99 1.67 2.13
N HIS A 32 9.91 0.47 2.71
CA HIS A 32 11.04 -0.17 3.37
C HIS A 32 12.19 -0.44 2.40
N LEU A 33 11.92 -0.93 1.19
CA LEU A 33 12.96 -1.16 0.18
C LEU A 33 13.65 0.13 -0.27
N ILE A 34 12.91 1.23 -0.39
CA ILE A 34 13.49 2.55 -0.67
C ILE A 34 14.40 2.98 0.47
N LYS A 35 13.92 2.88 1.72
CA LYS A 35 14.71 3.24 2.91
C LYS A 35 16.00 2.41 2.98
N ARG A 36 15.90 1.10 2.78
CA ARG A 36 17.07 0.21 2.75
C ARG A 36 18.08 0.63 1.68
N ALA A 37 17.63 0.93 0.46
CA ALA A 37 18.52 1.38 -0.60
C ALA A 37 19.15 2.76 -0.30
N GLN A 38 18.44 3.63 0.41
CA GLN A 38 18.98 4.90 0.91
C GLN A 38 20.06 4.69 1.96
N ASP A 39 19.85 3.76 2.89
CA ASP A 39 20.83 3.39 3.92
C ASP A 39 22.08 2.77 3.28
N GLU A 40 21.91 1.85 2.31
CA GLU A 40 23.01 1.28 1.53
C GLU A 40 23.82 2.36 0.78
N PHE A 41 23.15 3.31 0.13
CA PHE A 41 23.82 4.45 -0.52
C PHE A 41 24.60 5.32 0.46
N ARG A 42 24.05 5.56 1.66
CA ARG A 42 24.70 6.38 2.69
C ARG A 42 26.03 5.78 3.16
N HIS A 43 26.13 4.44 3.17
CA HIS A 43 27.33 3.73 3.59
C HIS A 43 28.35 3.50 2.46
N GLU A 44 28.00 3.77 1.20
CA GLU A 44 28.95 3.69 0.09
C GLU A 44 29.87 4.92 0.06
N THR A 45 31.18 4.67 0.14
CA THR A 45 32.22 5.71 0.16
C THR A 45 33.20 5.62 -1.00
N VAL A 46 33.23 4.50 -1.73
CA VAL A 46 34.21 4.23 -2.80
C VAL A 46 33.63 4.64 -4.15
N ASP A 47 32.48 4.07 -4.55
CA ASP A 47 31.87 4.28 -5.86
C ASP A 47 30.56 5.08 -5.77
N ARG A 48 30.63 6.30 -5.23
CA ARG A 48 29.44 7.08 -4.85
C ARG A 48 28.49 7.38 -6.02
N GLU A 49 29.00 7.72 -7.21
CA GLU A 49 28.17 7.96 -8.40
C GLU A 49 27.40 6.70 -8.84
N LYS A 50 28.06 5.54 -8.80
CA LYS A 50 27.46 4.26 -9.19
C LYS A 50 26.39 3.84 -8.18
N ALA A 51 26.63 4.06 -6.89
CA ALA A 51 25.64 3.82 -5.85
C ALA A 51 24.46 4.79 -5.93
N GLN A 52 24.69 6.07 -6.26
CA GLN A 52 23.61 7.02 -6.49
C GLN A 52 22.70 6.54 -7.63
N LYS A 53 23.25 6.14 -8.78
CA LYS A 53 22.47 5.61 -9.91
C LYS A 53 21.68 4.35 -9.54
N ARG A 54 22.22 3.47 -8.69
CA ARG A 54 21.51 2.30 -8.18
C ARG A 54 20.36 2.70 -7.25
N PHE A 55 20.60 3.63 -6.33
CA PHE A 55 19.59 4.15 -5.42
C PHE A 55 18.43 4.81 -6.18
N GLU A 56 18.72 5.69 -7.14
CA GLU A 56 17.70 6.37 -7.95
C GLU A 56 16.82 5.36 -8.69
N LYS A 57 17.43 4.34 -9.33
CA LYS A 57 16.67 3.25 -9.98
C LYS A 57 15.73 2.52 -9.02
N VAL A 58 16.18 2.23 -7.80
CA VAL A 58 15.36 1.56 -6.78
C VAL A 58 14.25 2.48 -6.30
N ARG A 59 14.58 3.73 -5.98
CA ARG A 59 13.64 4.76 -5.54
C ARG A 59 12.53 4.94 -6.56
N ASP A 60 12.87 5.19 -7.82
CA ASP A 60 11.92 5.52 -8.88
C ASP A 60 11.01 4.30 -9.19
N LYS A 61 11.58 3.09 -9.20
CA LYS A 61 10.82 1.84 -9.36
C LYS A 61 9.74 1.67 -8.28
N TYR A 62 10.09 1.90 -7.02
CA TYR A 62 9.15 1.69 -5.92
C TYR A 62 8.23 2.88 -5.68
N HIS A 63 8.67 4.12 -5.94
CA HIS A 63 7.78 5.29 -6.00
C HIS A 63 6.70 5.09 -7.06
N GLY A 64 7.05 4.72 -8.29
CA GLY A 64 6.05 4.46 -9.34
C GLY A 64 5.06 3.34 -8.98
N LYS A 65 5.46 2.36 -8.17
CA LYS A 65 4.54 1.33 -7.63
C LYS A 65 3.62 1.90 -6.55
N ILE A 66 4.13 2.74 -5.65
CA ILE A 66 3.34 3.41 -4.62
C ILE A 66 2.31 4.34 -5.27
N GLU A 67 2.70 5.12 -6.26
CA GLU A 67 1.80 6.03 -7.00
C GLU A 67 0.63 5.28 -7.65
N LYS A 68 0.87 4.08 -8.20
CA LYS A 68 -0.20 3.22 -8.76
C LYS A 68 -1.06 2.55 -7.70
N LEU A 69 -0.53 2.37 -6.48
CA LEU A 69 -1.21 1.68 -5.38
C LEU A 69 -2.11 2.62 -4.58
N GLN A 70 -1.66 3.85 -4.38
CA GLN A 70 -2.32 4.88 -3.58
C GLN A 70 -3.79 5.14 -4.00
N PRO A 71 -4.14 5.30 -5.30
CA PRO A 71 -5.53 5.46 -5.73
C PRO A 71 -6.42 4.28 -5.33
N LYS A 72 -5.90 3.05 -5.37
CA LYS A 72 -6.66 1.84 -4.97
C LYS A 72 -6.93 1.81 -3.47
N ILE A 73 -5.95 2.23 -2.66
CA ILE A 73 -6.11 2.37 -1.21
C ILE A 73 -7.17 3.44 -0.90
N LYS A 74 -7.09 4.60 -1.55
CA LYS A 74 -8.07 5.69 -1.38
C LYS A 74 -9.49 5.25 -1.75
N ALA A 75 -9.66 4.64 -2.92
CA ALA A 75 -10.97 4.15 -3.38
C ALA A 75 -11.57 3.09 -2.43
N LEU A 76 -10.76 2.15 -1.95
CA LEU A 76 -11.22 1.15 -0.97
C LEU A 76 -11.53 1.75 0.40
N ALA A 77 -10.79 2.78 0.82
CA ALA A 77 -11.06 3.48 2.07
C ALA A 77 -12.38 4.25 2.01
N LEU A 78 -12.70 4.90 0.88
CA LEU A 78 -13.99 5.53 0.64
C LEU A 78 -15.12 4.51 0.70
N ARG A 79 -15.00 3.41 -0.07
CA ARG A 79 -15.98 2.32 -0.07
C ARG A 79 -16.19 1.70 1.32
N ARG A 80 -15.12 1.58 2.11
CA ARG A 80 -15.22 1.11 3.51
C ARG A 80 -16.07 2.06 4.35
N SER A 81 -15.85 3.38 4.22
CA SER A 81 -16.62 4.38 4.94
C SER A 81 -18.10 4.33 4.55
N GLU A 82 -18.41 4.21 3.26
CA GLU A 82 -19.79 4.05 2.77
C GLU A 82 -20.46 2.82 3.39
N LEU A 83 -19.79 1.66 3.36
CA LEU A 83 -20.31 0.43 3.97
C LEU A 83 -20.55 0.57 5.47
N LYS A 84 -19.64 1.24 6.19
CA LYS A 84 -19.78 1.47 7.63
C LYS A 84 -20.95 2.40 7.96
N THR A 85 -21.21 3.40 7.13
CA THR A 85 -22.36 4.32 7.29
C THR A 85 -23.68 3.62 6.97
N SER A 86 -23.71 2.61 6.11
CA SER A 86 -24.91 1.80 5.83
C SER A 86 -25.23 0.75 6.92
N GLU A 87 -24.34 0.51 7.88
CA GLU A 87 -24.58 -0.40 9.01
C GLU A 87 -25.08 0.30 10.29
N GLY A 88 -25.14 1.64 10.30
CA GLY A 88 -25.66 2.45 11.42
C GLY A 88 -27.01 3.06 11.09
#